data_AF-A0A2V7FMY6-F1
#
_entry.id   AF-A0A2V7FMY6-F1
#
_cell.length_a   1.000
_cell.length_b   1.000
_cell.length_c   1.000
_cell.angle_alpha   90.00
_cell.angle_beta   90.00
_cell.angle_gamma   90.00
#
_symmetry.space_group_name_H-M   'P 1'
#
loop_
_entity.id
_entity.type
_entity.pdbx_description
1 polymer ?
#
loop_
_entity_poly.entity_id
_entity_poly.type
_entity_poly.pdbx_seq_one_letter_code
_entity_poly.pdbx_strand_id
1 'polypeptide(L)' 'MARAREPLNFAEQLERLEEIVRRLEGEELDLDAALKLFEEGVERLRQARDRLTAAEAQVKQVLADQAGNVRVEDLDD' A
#
# COMPACT_ATOMS: atom_id res chain seq x y z
N MET A 1 -27.87 -8.75 0.90
CA MET A 1 -26.90 -7.80 1.49
C MET A 1 -25.65 -7.83 0.62
N ALA A 2 -25.40 -6.77 -0.15
CA ALA A 2 -24.20 -6.67 -0.96
C ALA A 2 -22.99 -6.67 -0.01
N ARG A 3 -22.13 -7.70 -0.09
CA ARG A 3 -20.84 -7.67 0.62
C ARG A 3 -20.08 -6.47 0.07
N ALA A 4 -19.77 -5.51 0.93
CA ALA A 4 -18.83 -4.45 0.62
C ALA A 4 -17.57 -5.13 0.06
N ARG A 5 -17.16 -4.72 -1.15
CA ARG A 5 -15.97 -5.25 -1.81
C ARG A 5 -14.82 -5.10 -0.81
N GLU A 6 -14.30 -6.20 -0.30
CA GLU A 6 -13.11 -6.15 0.56
C GLU A 6 -12.02 -5.40 -0.21
N PRO A 7 -11.25 -4.53 0.45
CA PRO A 7 -10.13 -3.87 -0.20
C PRO A 7 -9.22 -4.95 -0.76
N LEU A 8 -8.89 -4.84 -2.06
CA LEU A 8 -7.98 -5.76 -2.76
C LEU A 8 -6.78 -6.05 -1.86
N ASN A 9 -6.42 -7.33 -1.76
CA ASN A 9 -5.24 -7.71 -1.00
C ASN A 9 -3.97 -7.11 -1.66
N PHE A 10 -2.86 -7.04 -0.93
CA PHE A 10 -1.67 -6.31 -1.41
C PHE A 10 -1.12 -6.87 -2.74
N ALA A 11 -1.21 -8.19 -2.94
CA ALA A 11 -0.79 -8.83 -4.18
C ALA A 11 -1.67 -8.41 -5.36
N GLU A 12 -2.99 -8.37 -5.18
CA GLU A 12 -3.93 -7.91 -6.21
C GLU A 12 -3.72 -6.42 -6.57
N GLN A 13 -3.33 -5.59 -5.60
CA GLN A 13 -2.99 -4.18 -5.86
C GLN A 13 -1.74 -4.05 -6.73
N LEU A 14 -0.72 -4.89 -6.47
CA LEU A 14 0.49 -4.96 -7.27
C LEU A 14 0.21 -5.47 -8.69
N GLU A 15 -0.53 -6.57 -8.82
CA GLU A 15 -0.91 -7.15 -10.12
C GLU A 15 -1.64 -6.12 -10.98
N ARG A 16 -2.56 -5.37 -10.38
CA ARG A 16 -3.26 -4.30 -11.10
C ARG A 16 -2.35 -3.15 -11.49
N LEU A 17 -1.38 -2.77 -10.65
CA LEU A 17 -0.40 -1.74 -11.00
C LEU A 17 0.44 -2.17 -12.20
N GLU A 18 0.86 -3.44 -12.24
CA GLU A 18 1.59 -3.99 -13.39
C GLU A 18 0.74 -4.00 -14.66
N GLU A 19 -0.55 -4.34 -14.58
CA GLU A 19 -1.47 -4.23 -15.71
C GLU A 19 -1.56 -2.80 -16.23
N ILE A 20 -1.65 -1.82 -15.33
CA ILE A 20 -1.70 -0.40 -15.70
C ILE A 20 -0.43 -0.01 -16.45
N VAL A 21 0.76 -0.39 -15.94
CA VAL A 21 2.04 -0.12 -16.61
C VAL A 21 2.07 -0.75 -18.00
N ARG A 22 1.74 -2.04 -18.13
CA ARG A 22 1.70 -2.74 -19.43
C ARG A 22 0.76 -2.05 -20.43
N ARG A 23 -0.37 -1.51 -19.97
CA ARG A 23 -1.31 -0.79 -20.83
C ARG A 23 -0.80 0.59 -21.23
N LEU A 24 -0.16 1.30 -20.32
CA LEU A 24 0.45 2.61 -20.59
C LEU A 24 1.64 2.53 -21.56
N GLU A 25 2.34 1.40 -21.59
CA GLU A 25 3.44 1.12 -22.55
C GLU A 25 2.93 0.71 -23.94
N GLY A 26 1.63 0.45 -24.11
CA GLY A 26 1.04 0.05 -25.39
C GLY A 26 0.93 1.20 -26.39
N GLU A 27 1.15 0.90 -27.67
CA GLU A 27 1.23 1.91 -28.76
C GLU A 27 -0.13 2.52 -29.17
N GLU A 28 -1.26 1.88 -28.84
CA GLU A 28 -2.61 2.29 -29.29
C GLU A 28 -3.48 2.90 -28.17
N LEU A 29 -2.88 3.47 -27.12
CA LEU A 29 -3.65 4.04 -26.02
C LEU A 29 -4.03 5.50 -26.30
N ASP A 30 -5.32 5.81 -26.30
CA ASP A 30 -5.79 7.19 -26.39
C ASP A 30 -5.44 8.00 -25.11
N LEU A 31 -5.34 9.33 -25.26
CA LEU A 31 -4.90 10.22 -24.19
C LEU A 31 -5.84 10.19 -22.96
N ASP A 32 -7.14 10.11 -23.16
CA ASP A 32 -8.11 10.10 -22.05
C ASP A 32 -8.02 8.79 -21.26
N ALA A 33 -7.81 7.67 -21.95
CA ALA A 33 -7.55 6.36 -21.36
C ALA A 33 -6.21 6.34 -20.62
N ALA A 34 -5.17 6.95 -21.18
CA ALA A 34 -3.86 7.09 -20.53
C ALA A 34 -3.95 7.90 -19.24
N LEU A 35 -4.66 9.04 -19.24
CA LEU A 35 -4.87 9.86 -18.06
C LEU A 35 -5.62 9.09 -16.96
N LYS A 36 -6.69 8.37 -17.30
CA LYS A 36 -7.43 7.54 -16.33
C LYS A 36 -6.58 6.43 -15.73
N LEU A 37 -5.78 5.75 -16.55
CA LEU A 37 -4.88 4.70 -16.08
C LEU A 37 -3.78 5.26 -15.18
N PHE A 38 -3.25 6.44 -15.51
CA PHE A 38 -2.25 7.13 -14.70
C PHE A 38 -2.82 7.52 -13.33
N GLU A 39 -3.99 8.16 -13.29
CA GLU A 39 -4.68 8.49 -12.03
C GLU A 39 -4.95 7.25 -11.17
N GLU A 40 -5.44 6.17 -11.79
CA GLU A 40 -5.63 4.89 -11.10
C GLU A 40 -4.31 4.36 -10.53
N GLY A 41 -3.22 4.41 -11.31
CA GLY A 41 -1.91 3.94 -10.89
C GLY A 41 -1.34 4.73 -9.71
N VAL A 42 -1.46 6.06 -9.73
CA VAL A 42 -1.00 6.94 -8.64
C VAL A 42 -1.74 6.64 -7.34
N GLU A 43 -3.07 6.51 -7.39
CA GLU A 43 -3.85 6.22 -6.19
C GLU A 43 -3.52 4.84 -5.61
N ARG A 44 -3.32 3.83 -6.47
CA ARG A 44 -2.89 2.49 -6.03
C ARG A 44 -1.50 2.51 -5.41
N LEU A 45 -0.55 3.22 -6.01
CA LEU A 45 0.80 3.37 -5.47
C LEU A 45 0.78 4.02 -4.08
N ARG A 46 -0.07 5.03 -3.89
CA ARG A 46 -0.29 5.67 -2.58
C ARG A 46 -0.80 4.67 -1.55
N GLN A 47 -1.83 3.89 -1.88
CA GLN A 47 -2.39 2.87 -0.98
C GLN A 47 -1.37 1.76 -0.64
N ALA A 48 -0.60 1.31 -1.62
CA ALA A 48 0.44 0.30 -1.43
C ALA A 48 1.52 0.79 -0.47
N ARG A 49 1.99 2.04 -0.66
CA ARG A 49 2.97 2.68 0.23
C ARG A 49 2.43 2.80 1.65
N ASP A 50 1.22 3.30 1.83
CA ASP A 50 0.63 3.50 3.16
C ASP A 50 0.50 2.15 3.91
N ARG A 51 0.15 1.07 3.19
CA ARG A 51 0.10 -0.29 3.75
C ARG A 51 1.49 -0.82 4.12
N LEU A 52 2.50 -0.57 3.29
CA LEU A 52 3.89 -0.94 3.60
C LEU A 52 4.42 -0.21 4.83
N THR A 53 4.16 1.10 4.94
CA THR A 53 4.52 1.90 6.12
C THR A 53 3.89 1.35 7.40
N ALA A 54 2.61 0.98 7.35
CA ALA A 54 1.93 0.36 8.49
C ALA A 54 2.55 -0.99 8.87
N ALA A 55 2.84 -1.84 7.88
CA ALA A 55 3.48 -3.14 8.12
C ALA A 55 4.90 -2.98 8.70
N GLU A 56 5.69 -2.02 8.22
CA GLU A 56 7.01 -1.71 8.75
C GLU A 56 6.96 -1.26 10.21
N ALA A 57 6.00 -0.40 10.56
CA ALA A 57 5.79 0.02 11.94
C ALA A 57 5.45 -1.16 12.87
N GLN A 58 4.59 -2.08 12.41
CA GLN A 58 4.26 -3.29 13.16
C GLN A 58 5.48 -4.20 13.35
N VAL A 59 6.29 -4.40 12.33
CA VAL A 59 7.53 -5.19 12.43
C VAL A 59 8.49 -4.55 13.44
N LYS A 60 8.66 -3.21 13.39
CA LYS A 60 9.50 -2.48 14.34
C LYS A 60 9.03 -2.65 15.79
N GLN A 61 7.72 -2.60 16.04
CA GLN A 61 7.15 -2.83 17.37
C GLN A 61 7.47 -4.25 17.86
N VAL A 62 7.21 -5.28 17.04
CA VAL A 62 7.49 -6.67 17.42
C VAL A 62 8.98 -6.89 17.71
N LEU A 63 9.88 -6.30 16.92
CA LEU A 63 11.32 -6.41 17.15
C LEU A 63 11.76 -5.66 18.41
N ALA A 64 11.19 -4.49 18.70
CA ALA A 64 11.46 -3.77 19.94
C ALA A 64 10.99 -4.55 21.18
N ASP A 65 9.82 -5.17 21.10
CA ASP A 65 9.26 -6.02 22.14
C ASP A 65 10.12 -7.28 22.38
N GLN A 66 10.67 -7.87 21.31
CA GLN A 66 11.57 -9.04 21.40
C GLN A 66 12.99 -8.70 21.85
N ALA A 67 13.50 -7.51 21.51
CA ALA A 67 14.85 -7.05 21.87
C ALA A 67 14.96 -6.65 23.35
N GLY A 68 13.86 -6.63 24.09
CA GLY A 68 13.85 -6.42 25.54
C GLY A 68 14.41 -5.05 25.93
N ASN A 69 13.65 -3.97 25.71
CA ASN A 69 13.81 -2.77 26.52
C ASN A 69 12.44 -2.15 26.79
N VAL A 70 11.94 -2.35 28.01
CA VAL A 70 12.00 -1.40 29.13
C VAL A 70 11.02 -0.27 28.91
N ARG A 71 9.84 -0.45 29.51
CA ARG A 71 9.04 0.68 29.97
C ARG A 71 9.90 1.40 30.99
N VAL A 72 10.52 2.51 30.57
CA VAL A 72 10.73 3.61 31.50
C VAL A 72 9.33 4.21 31.64
N GLU A 73 8.49 3.58 32.47
CA GLU A 73 7.43 4.35 33.12
C GLU A 73 8.18 5.34 33.98
N ASP A 74 7.98 6.61 33.67
CA ASP A 74 8.56 7.75 34.34
C ASP A 74 8.51 7.52 35.85
N LEU A 75 9.68 7.29 36.45
CA LEU A 75 9.90 7.48 37.89
C LEU A 75 9.92 9.00 38.13
N ASP A 76 8.77 9.63 37.93
CA ASP A 76 8.51 10.99 38.40
C ASP A 76 7.88 10.87 39.80
N ASP A 77 8.74 10.99 40.82
CA ASP A 77 8.39 11.65 42.08
C ASP A 77 8.33 13.18 41.86
#